data_AF-A0A523Y5S0-F1
#
_entry.id   AF-A0A523Y5S0-F1
#
_cell.length_a   1.000
_cell.length_b   1.000
_cell.length_c   1.000
_cell.angle_alpha   90.00
_cell.angle_beta   90.00
_cell.angle_gamma   90.00
#
_symmetry.space_group_name_H-M   'P 1'
#
loop_
_entity.id
_entity.type
_entity.pdbx_description
1 polymer ?
#
loop_
_entity_poly.entity_id
_entity_poly.type
_entity_poly.pdbx_seq_one_letter_code
_entity_poly.pdbx_strand_id
1 'polypeptide(L)'
;MEKTLIEHQYFTLTGHTEFNINRWHSTNKSSQNRDGFIYSITPVFTYTFKNVDVLNHNLYLETGIGFAFMDSTKIEDREKSTHFQFTDSIGLGFKSKLYQVGYRFTHISNLDIATPNPSIDLHQIQISYKF
;
A
#
# COMPACT_ATOMS: atom_id res chain seq x y z
N MET A 1 5.60 -8.42 12.14
CA MET A 1 4.73 -9.35 12.90
C MET A 1 3.43 -8.62 13.17
N GLU A 2 2.28 -9.19 12.79
CA GLU A 2 0.97 -8.62 13.12
C GLU A 2 0.74 -8.67 14.63
N LYS A 3 0.38 -7.53 15.22
CA LYS A 3 0.02 -7.42 16.62
C LYS A 3 -1.48 -7.15 16.73
N THR A 4 -2.19 -7.94 17.52
CA THR A 4 -3.58 -7.62 17.88
C THR A 4 -3.61 -6.34 18.72
N LEU A 5 -4.36 -5.35 18.25
CA LEU A 5 -4.55 -4.07 18.93
C LEU A 5 -5.88 -4.06 19.67
N ILE A 6 -6.93 -4.57 19.03
CA ILE A 6 -8.28 -4.66 19.60
C ILE A 6 -8.88 -6.02 19.24
N GLU A 7 -9.40 -6.71 20.24
CA GLU A 7 -10.15 -7.95 20.09
C GLU A 7 -11.59 -7.69 20.52
N HIS A 8 -12.53 -7.81 19.59
CA HIS A 8 -13.96 -7.61 19.84
C HIS A 8 -14.76 -8.86 19.41
N GLN A 9 -16.00 -9.01 19.87
CA GLN A 9 -16.82 -10.18 19.52
C GLN A 9 -17.13 -10.26 18.01
N TYR A 10 -17.20 -9.12 17.32
CA TYR A 10 -17.53 -9.05 15.89
C TYR A 10 -16.33 -8.85 14.96
N PHE A 11 -15.20 -8.39 15.50
CA PHE A 11 -14.02 -8.08 14.69
C PHE A 11 -12.73 -8.18 15.49
N THR A 12 -11.62 -8.27 14.77
CA THR A 12 -10.27 -8.10 15.31
C THR A 12 -9.57 -7.00 14.53
N LEU A 13 -8.96 -6.06 15.24
CA LEU A 13 -8.06 -5.06 14.67
C LEU A 13 -6.62 -5.47 14.95
N THR A 14 -5.86 -5.72 13.90
CA THR A 14 -4.41 -5.93 13.99
C THR A 14 -3.66 -4.76 13.40
N GLY A 15 -2.39 -4.62 13.78
CA GLY A 15 -1.47 -3.67 13.17
C GLY A 15 -0.09 -4.27 12.94
N HIS A 16 0.55 -3.84 11.87
CA HIS A 16 1.94 -4.13 11.56
C HIS A 16 2.57 -2.96 10.80
N THR A 17 3.89 -2.99 10.66
CA THR A 17 4.61 -2.09 9.77
C THR A 17 5.08 -2.87 8.55
N GLU A 18 4.81 -2.33 7.38
CA GLU A 18 5.28 -2.84 6.11
C GLU A 18 6.44 -2.00 5.60
N PHE A 19 7.42 -2.68 5.00
CA PHE A 19 8.50 -2.07 4.23
C PHE A 19 8.36 -2.56 2.80
N ASN A 20 8.36 -1.66 1.82
CA ASN A 20 8.16 -2.01 0.42
C ASN A 20 9.27 -1.43 -0.46
N ILE A 21 9.58 -2.16 -1.54
CA ILE A 21 10.46 -1.70 -2.62
C ILE A 21 9.69 -1.92 -3.93
N ASN A 22 9.38 -0.84 -4.63
CA ASN A 22 8.64 -0.88 -5.89
C ASN A 22 9.56 -0.43 -7.01
N ARG A 23 9.77 -1.30 -8.00
CA ARG A 23 10.44 -0.93 -9.24
C ARG A 23 9.41 -0.61 -10.31
N TRP A 24 9.58 0.49 -11.02
CA TRP A 24 8.73 0.87 -12.14
C TRP A 24 9.55 1.05 -13.41
N HIS A 25 8.88 0.93 -14.57
CA HIS A 25 9.48 1.16 -15.88
C HIS A 25 8.45 1.80 -16.80
N SER A 26 8.86 2.83 -17.53
CA SER A 26 8.05 3.51 -18.53
C SER A 26 7.98 2.70 -19.82
N THR A 27 6.78 2.63 -20.41
CA THR A 27 6.59 2.09 -21.76
C THR A 27 6.97 3.11 -22.84
N ASN A 28 7.06 4.40 -22.49
CA ASN A 28 7.52 5.47 -23.37
C ASN A 28 9.06 5.50 -23.43
N LYS A 29 9.62 5.16 -24.59
CA LYS A 29 11.08 5.10 -24.81
C LYS A 29 11.77 6.47 -24.80
N SER A 30 11.02 7.54 -25.00
CA SER A 30 11.53 8.92 -25.08
C SER A 30 11.29 9.74 -23.81
N SER A 31 10.79 9.11 -22.74
CA SER A 31 10.53 9.81 -21.48
C SER A 31 11.81 10.24 -20.79
N GLN A 32 11.74 11.35 -20.05
CA GLN A 32 12.88 11.93 -19.34
C GLN A 32 13.42 11.03 -18.22
N ASN A 33 12.55 10.25 -17.56
CA ASN A 33 12.97 9.18 -16.66
C ASN A 33 12.22 7.88 -16.99
N ARG A 34 12.96 6.81 -17.28
CA ARG A 34 12.40 5.56 -17.81
C ARG A 34 12.23 4.46 -16.78
N ASP A 35 12.90 4.53 -15.64
CA ASP A 35 12.75 3.57 -14.57
C ASP A 35 13.21 4.17 -13.25
N GLY A 36 12.88 3.49 -12.16
CA GLY A 36 13.33 3.88 -10.84
C GLY A 36 12.73 3.01 -9.77
N PHE A 37 13.05 3.39 -8.54
CA PHE A 37 12.64 2.72 -7.32
C PHE A 37 11.89 3.65 -6.38
N ILE A 38 10.86 3.10 -5.73
CA ILE A 38 10.13 3.73 -4.64
C ILE A 38 10.25 2.82 -3.41
N TYR A 39 10.85 3.34 -2.36
CA TYR A 39 10.96 2.67 -1.06
C TYR A 39 9.89 3.23 -0.14
N SER A 40 9.17 2.40 0.60
CA SER A 40 8.18 2.90 1.55
C SER A 40 8.17 2.17 2.87
N ILE A 41 7.72 2.89 3.89
CA ILE A 41 7.41 2.37 5.22
C ILE A 41 5.98 2.79 5.58
N THR A 42 5.15 1.82 5.95
CA THR A 42 3.72 2.06 6.16
C THR A 42 3.23 1.26 7.37
N PRO A 43 2.82 1.93 8.46
CA PRO A 43 1.91 1.34 9.44
C PRO A 43 0.60 0.95 8.75
N VAL A 44 0.24 -0.33 8.83
CA VAL A 44 -0.98 -0.90 8.27
C VAL A 44 -1.85 -1.42 9.40
N PHE A 45 -3.14 -1.13 9.31
CA PHE A 45 -4.16 -1.60 10.23
C PHE A 45 -5.14 -2.48 9.46
N THR A 46 -5.36 -3.70 9.96
CA THR A 46 -6.24 -4.68 9.33
C THR A 46 -7.42 -4.97 10.23
N TYR A 47 -8.61 -4.62 9.76
CA TYR A 47 -9.88 -4.91 10.40
C TYR A 47 -10.46 -6.20 9.81
N THR A 48 -10.50 -7.27 10.61
CA THR A 48 -11.03 -8.57 10.18
C THR A 48 -12.42 -8.80 10.76
N PHE A 49 -13.42 -9.03 9.91
CA PHE A 49 -14.79 -9.33 10.33
C PHE A 49 -14.90 -10.81 10.72
N LYS A 50 -15.41 -11.11 11.92
CA LYS A 50 -15.55 -12.50 12.41
C LYS A 50 -16.84 -13.19 11.94
N ASN A 51 -17.84 -12.40 11.54
CA ASN A 51 -19.16 -12.89 11.16
C ASN A 51 -19.40 -12.85 9.65
N VAL A 52 -18.42 -12.38 8.86
CA VAL A 52 -18.49 -12.34 7.40
C VAL A 52 -17.52 -13.39 6.88
N ASP A 53 -17.93 -14.64 7.00
CA ASP A 53 -17.19 -15.80 6.50
C ASP A 53 -17.74 -16.24 5.15
N VAL A 54 -16.85 -16.40 4.17
CA VAL A 54 -17.15 -17.00 2.88
C VAL A 54 -16.17 -18.14 2.67
N LEU A 55 -16.67 -19.38 2.69
CA LEU A 55 -15.87 -20.60 2.49
C LEU A 55 -14.68 -20.71 3.47
N ASN A 56 -14.87 -20.44 4.77
CA ASN A 56 -13.82 -20.43 5.80
C ASN A 56 -12.76 -19.32 5.63
N HIS A 57 -13.13 -18.23 4.94
CA HIS A 57 -12.30 -17.04 4.82
C HIS A 57 -13.07 -15.83 5.33
N ASN A 58 -12.47 -15.14 6.29
CA ASN A 58 -13.02 -13.91 6.84
C ASN A 58 -12.71 -12.74 5.90
N LEU A 59 -13.72 -11.92 5.62
CA LEU A 59 -13.51 -10.62 5.00
C LEU A 59 -12.63 -9.76 5.91
N TYR A 60 -11.72 -9.00 5.30
CA TYR A 60 -10.99 -7.93 5.98
C TYR A 60 -10.99 -6.65 5.16
N LEU A 61 -10.83 -5.54 5.86
CA LEU A 61 -10.48 -4.24 5.33
C LEU A 61 -9.12 -3.85 5.90
N GLU A 62 -8.32 -3.15 5.11
CA GLU A 62 -7.04 -2.62 5.56
C GLU A 62 -6.90 -1.15 5.18
N THR A 63 -6.15 -0.43 6.00
CA THR A 63 -5.77 0.95 5.73
C THR A 63 -4.36 1.21 6.23
N GLY A 64 -3.64 2.10 5.55
CA GLY A 64 -2.31 2.50 5.97
C GLY A 64 -1.97 3.90 5.49
N ILE A 65 -1.35 4.68 6.36
CA ILE A 65 -0.80 6.00 6.04
C ILE A 65 0.69 5.93 6.35
N GLY A 66 1.52 6.25 5.38
CA GLY A 66 2.96 6.03 5.44
C GLY A 66 3.75 7.04 4.64
N PHE A 67 5.02 6.72 4.48
CA PHE A 67 5.99 7.56 3.81
C PHE A 67 6.70 6.75 2.73
N ALA A 68 7.01 7.42 1.63
CA ALA A 68 7.79 6.88 0.53
C ALA A 68 8.96 7.79 0.16
N PHE A 69 10.02 7.19 -0.33
CA PHE A 69 11.18 7.85 -0.90
C PHE A 69 11.38 7.34 -2.33
N MET A 70 11.35 8.27 -3.28
CA MET A 70 11.64 8.02 -4.68
C MET A 70 13.11 8.32 -4.96
N ASP A 71 13.79 7.43 -5.68
CA ASP A 71 15.20 7.64 -6.08
C ASP A 71 15.38 8.83 -7.04
N SER A 72 14.33 9.21 -7.75
CA SER A 72 14.24 10.39 -8.62
C SER A 72 12.95 11.16 -8.34
N THR A 73 12.98 12.49 -8.47
CA THR A 73 11.75 13.31 -8.43
C THR A 73 10.97 13.26 -9.74
N LYS A 74 11.51 12.65 -10.80
CA LYS A 74 10.81 12.46 -12.07
C LYS A 74 10.31 11.04 -12.25
N ILE A 75 9.06 10.90 -12.68
CA ILE A 75 8.54 9.64 -13.25
C ILE A 75 8.05 9.93 -14.66
N GLU A 76 8.62 9.25 -15.64
CA GLU A 76 8.43 9.58 -17.04
C GLU A 76 8.77 11.05 -17.31
N ASP A 77 7.78 11.83 -17.74
CA ASP A 77 7.90 13.27 -18.01
C ASP A 77 7.28 14.12 -16.89
N ARG A 78 6.86 13.49 -15.78
CA ARG A 78 6.18 14.14 -14.66
C ARG A 78 7.15 14.43 -13.53
N GLU A 79 7.25 15.70 -13.14
CA GLU A 79 8.03 16.19 -12.00
C GLU A 79 7.20 16.13 -10.71
N LYS A 80 7.71 15.48 -9.67
CA LYS A 80 7.08 15.33 -8.34
C LYS A 80 7.59 16.33 -7.31
N SER A 81 8.61 17.12 -7.66
CA SER A 81 9.25 18.18 -6.85
C SER A 81 10.00 17.71 -5.60
N THR A 82 9.62 16.59 -5.00
CA THR A 82 10.24 16.04 -3.79
C THR A 82 10.54 14.57 -3.97
N HIS A 83 11.66 14.10 -3.42
CA HIS A 83 11.94 12.67 -3.33
C HIS A 83 11.04 12.01 -2.29
N PHE A 84 10.79 12.71 -1.18
CA PHE A 84 9.89 12.28 -0.13
C PHE A 84 8.44 12.50 -0.52
N GLN A 85 7.61 11.49 -0.27
CA GLN A 85 6.19 11.45 -0.57
C GLN A 85 5.43 10.81 0.60
N PHE A 86 4.14 11.09 0.69
CA PHE A 86 3.18 10.42 1.56
C PHE A 86 2.50 9.30 0.78
N THR A 87 2.12 8.23 1.49
CA THR A 87 1.36 7.12 0.92
C THR A 87 0.07 6.93 1.70
N ASP A 88 -1.07 6.94 1.04
CA ASP A 88 -2.37 6.64 1.63
C ASP A 88 -2.93 5.40 0.95
N SER A 89 -3.31 4.40 1.75
CA SER A 89 -3.75 3.11 1.22
C SER A 89 -5.04 2.63 1.87
N ILE A 90 -5.86 1.98 1.04
CA ILE A 90 -7.06 1.26 1.44
C ILE A 90 -7.13 -0.06 0.66
N GLY A 91 -7.49 -1.13 1.35
CA GLY A 91 -7.60 -2.44 0.74
C GLY A 91 -8.72 -3.27 1.35
N LEU A 92 -9.04 -4.34 0.65
CA LEU A 92 -10.01 -5.33 1.07
C LEU A 92 -9.61 -6.70 0.55
N GLY A 93 -10.02 -7.73 1.26
CA GLY A 93 -9.78 -9.09 0.81
C GLY A 93 -10.32 -10.14 1.76
N PHE A 94 -9.87 -11.36 1.55
CA PHE A 94 -10.25 -12.52 2.34
C PHE A 94 -9.01 -13.13 2.98
N LYS A 95 -9.11 -13.50 4.25
CA LYS A 95 -8.05 -14.19 4.98
C LYS A 95 -8.56 -15.45 5.65
N SER A 96 -7.77 -16.51 5.54
CA SER A 96 -7.94 -17.76 6.28
C SER A 96 -6.86 -17.86 7.37
N LYS A 97 -6.72 -19.05 7.96
CA LYS A 97 -5.66 -19.32 8.95
C LYS A 97 -4.24 -19.20 8.35
N LEU A 98 -4.08 -19.52 7.07
CA LEU A 98 -2.77 -19.62 6.41
C LEU A 98 -2.56 -18.64 5.26
N TYR A 99 -3.64 -18.20 4.59
CA TYR A 99 -3.52 -17.37 3.39
C TYR A 99 -4.31 -16.08 3.53
N GLN A 100 -3.81 -15.03 2.90
CA GLN A 100 -4.52 -13.79 2.67
C GLN A 100 -4.45 -13.45 1.19
N VAL A 101 -5.58 -13.11 0.60
CA VAL A 101 -5.65 -12.57 -0.77
C VAL A 101 -6.46 -11.29 -0.73
N GLY A 102 -6.05 -10.27 -1.45
CA GLY A 102 -6.78 -9.01 -1.48
C GLY A 102 -6.35 -8.09 -2.58
N TYR A 103 -7.04 -6.95 -2.62
CA TYR A 103 -6.73 -5.83 -3.48
C TYR A 103 -6.49 -4.60 -2.61
N ARG A 104 -5.48 -3.80 -2.98
CA ARG A 104 -5.16 -2.52 -2.34
C ARG A 104 -4.97 -1.45 -3.39
N PHE A 105 -5.52 -0.28 -3.09
CA PHE A 105 -5.23 0.96 -3.76
C PHE A 105 -4.30 1.78 -2.88
N THR A 106 -3.23 2.33 -3.45
CA THR A 106 -2.29 3.21 -2.76
C THR A 106 -2.06 4.48 -3.57
N HIS A 107 -2.34 5.64 -2.98
CA HIS A 107 -2.09 6.95 -3.54
C HIS A 107 -0.76 7.51 -3.03
N ILE A 108 0.05 8.11 -3.91
CA ILE A 108 1.35 8.68 -3.57
C ILE A 108 1.44 10.14 -4.03
N SER A 109 1.62 11.06 -3.09
CA SER A 109 1.74 12.51 -3.33
C SER A 109 2.63 13.20 -2.31
N ASN A 110 2.97 14.47 -2.53
CA ASN A 110 3.73 15.26 -1.55
C ASN A 110 2.85 16.20 -0.71
N LEU A 111 1.53 15.99 -0.71
CA LEU A 111 0.52 16.84 -0.05
C LEU A 111 0.62 18.33 -0.42
N ASP A 112 1.07 18.63 -1.64
CA ASP A 112 1.29 19.98 -2.16
C ASP A 112 2.28 20.82 -1.33
N ILE A 113 3.19 20.17 -0.60
CA ILE A 113 4.33 20.83 0.05
C ILE A 113 5.23 21.51 -1.01
N ALA A 114 5.30 20.95 -2.22
CA ALA A 114 5.97 21.56 -3.36
C ALA A 114 5.25 21.24 -4.67
N THR A 115 5.18 22.22 -5.57
CA THR A 115 4.54 22.09 -6.89
C THR A 115 5.57 22.03 -8.01
N PRO A 116 5.34 21.26 -9.10
CA PRO A 116 4.16 20.43 -9.35
C PRO A 116 4.13 19.13 -8.50
N ASN A 117 2.93 18.62 -8.23
CA ASN A 117 2.69 17.38 -7.47
C ASN A 117 1.68 16.47 -8.20
N PRO A 118 2.02 15.92 -9.38
CA PRO A 118 1.18 14.94 -10.04
C PRO A 118 1.11 13.67 -9.19
N SER A 119 -0.07 13.10 -9.03
CA SER A 119 -0.25 11.87 -8.24
C SER A 119 0.28 10.63 -8.95
N ILE A 120 0.57 9.60 -8.15
CA ILE A 120 0.80 8.22 -8.60
C ILE A 120 -0.19 7.35 -7.84
N ASP A 121 -0.97 6.57 -8.57
CA ASP A 121 -1.92 5.61 -8.01
C ASP A 121 -1.47 4.19 -8.34
N LEU A 122 -1.37 3.36 -7.31
CA LEU A 122 -0.98 1.96 -7.42
C LEU A 122 -2.17 1.06 -7.15
N HIS A 123 -2.43 0.16 -8.10
CA HIS A 123 -3.43 -0.89 -8.00
C HIS A 123 -2.71 -2.22 -7.75
N GLN A 124 -2.91 -2.83 -6.58
CA GLN A 124 -2.11 -3.96 -6.12
C GLN A 124 -3.01 -5.15 -5.83
N ILE A 125 -2.61 -6.33 -6.32
CA ILE A 125 -3.14 -7.61 -5.86
C ILE A 125 -2.15 -8.19 -4.86
N GLN A 126 -2.66 -8.59 -3.70
CA GLN A 126 -1.88 -9.14 -2.61
C GLN A 126 -2.17 -10.61 -2.44
N ILE A 127 -1.10 -11.38 -2.22
CA ILE A 127 -1.16 -12.77 -1.81
C ILE A 127 -0.13 -12.93 -0.69
N SER A 128 -0.56 -13.40 0.48
CA SER A 128 0.31 -13.62 1.63
C SER A 128 0.08 -15.00 2.22
N TYR A 129 1.17 -15.59 2.73
CA TYR A 129 1.15 -16.87 3.43
C TYR A 129 1.72 -16.70 4.83
N LYS A 130 1.03 -17.24 5.84
CA LYS A 130 1.42 -17.23 7.24
C LYS A 130 2.13 -18.54 7.58
N PHE A 131 3.36 -18.44 8.08
CA PHE A 131 4.20 -19.56 8.54
C PHE A 131 4.33 -19.59 10.06
#